data_AF-A0AAD0XQL2-F1
#
_entry.id   AF-A0AAD0XQL2-F1
#
_cell.length_a   1.000
_cell.length_b   1.000
_cell.length_c   1.000
_cell.angle_alpha   90.00
_cell.angle_beta   90.00
_cell.angle_gamma   90.00
#
_symmetry.space_group_name_H-M   'P 1'
#
loop_
_entity.id
_entity.type
_entity.pdbx_description
1 polymer ?
#
loop_
_entity_poly.entity_id
_entity_poly.type
_entity_poly.pdbx_seq_one_letter_code
_entity_poly.pdbx_strand_id
1 'polypeptide(L)'
;MKFQVLKKRILLCSFCFVFSLQLNAESANLVSGPILGYSTLKEVLVWVQTDRKAQVILEYSEIENPKNRFFSEEIKTDSKTGFIAKLIANKVHPGKKYNYNILIDGKKIESRHAQVFQAQSFFAAGQDPPSFSFALGSCAYVNETEFDVPGKPYGGEYFIYNSILSKKPDFMLWLGDNIYLRETDWDSRTGFFHRYKHQRGIAELAPLFASVHHYAIWDDHDFGPNDGDASFWMKDTAEEMFKLHWGNLQYAKEGIYGSFTWGDSQFFLLDDRTFRTANNNKAVGPRQILGEKQFQWLVNSLAFSKATFKFVAIGGQFLNPNAVFENYATYPEERNKILSAIRDLKIKNLFFLTGDRHHTELNLLKEEGAEPIYDFTVSPLTSGYYSPITEKNPLRVEGTLVDKRNFGMVSVSGKRSERKLVLQIFDVNGKEVWKKEILPVP
;
A
#
# COMPACT_ATOMS: atom_id res chain seq x y z
N MET A 1 -26.65 -31.49 -87.77
CA MET A 1 -25.63 -32.45 -87.26
C MET A 1 -24.32 -32.15 -88.00
N LYS A 2 -23.15 -31.92 -87.41
CA LYS A 2 -22.64 -31.67 -86.05
C LYS A 2 -21.36 -30.85 -86.31
N PHE A 3 -21.26 -29.63 -85.79
CA PHE A 3 -20.02 -28.84 -85.78
C PHE A 3 -19.16 -29.32 -84.60
N GLN A 4 -17.89 -29.63 -84.84
CA GLN A 4 -16.93 -29.97 -83.79
C GLN A 4 -16.03 -28.76 -83.50
N VAL A 5 -16.23 -28.17 -82.32
CA VAL A 5 -15.54 -26.97 -81.84
C VAL A 5 -14.24 -27.36 -81.14
N LEU A 6 -13.16 -26.67 -81.51
CA LEU A 6 -11.83 -26.70 -80.90
C LEU A 6 -11.90 -26.26 -79.43
N LYS A 7 -11.44 -27.10 -78.49
CA LYS A 7 -11.27 -26.74 -77.07
C LYS A 7 -9.99 -25.92 -76.88
N LYS A 8 -10.12 -24.60 -76.66
CA LYS A 8 -9.09 -23.78 -76.01
C LYS A 8 -9.24 -23.91 -74.48
N ARG A 9 -8.22 -24.42 -73.81
CA ARG A 9 -8.10 -24.39 -72.34
C ARG A 9 -7.62 -23.00 -71.93
N ILE A 10 -8.49 -22.25 -71.25
CA ILE A 10 -8.11 -21.02 -70.55
C ILE A 10 -7.64 -21.44 -69.15
N LEU A 11 -6.38 -21.16 -68.84
CA LEU A 11 -5.80 -21.32 -67.51
C LEU A 11 -6.21 -20.08 -66.70
N LEU A 12 -7.14 -20.24 -65.76
CA LEU A 12 -7.54 -19.17 -64.84
C LEU A 12 -6.59 -19.24 -63.63
N CYS A 13 -5.58 -18.36 -63.58
CA CYS A 13 -4.77 -18.17 -62.38
C CYS A 13 -5.58 -17.34 -61.36
N SER A 14 -6.16 -18.01 -60.37
CA SER A 14 -6.78 -17.37 -59.22
C SER A 14 -5.70 -16.74 -58.33
N PHE A 15 -5.56 -15.42 -58.42
CA PHE A 15 -4.75 -14.61 -57.52
C PHE A 15 -5.52 -14.44 -56.20
N CYS A 16 -5.28 -15.31 -55.23
CA CYS A 16 -5.79 -15.13 -53.87
C CYS A 16 -4.99 -14.04 -53.16
N PHE A 17 -5.39 -12.78 -53.36
CA PHE A 17 -5.01 -11.68 -52.47
C PHE A 17 -5.71 -11.91 -51.12
N VAL A 18 -5.01 -12.55 -50.18
CA VAL A 18 -5.39 -12.52 -48.77
C VAL A 18 -5.10 -11.10 -48.28
N PHE A 19 -6.06 -10.20 -48.46
CA PHE A 19 -6.12 -8.97 -47.67
C PHE A 19 -6.36 -9.39 -46.22
N SER A 20 -5.29 -9.59 -45.47
CA SER A 20 -5.36 -9.52 -44.02
C SER A 20 -5.75 -8.10 -43.66
N LEU A 21 -7.07 -7.86 -43.58
CA LEU A 21 -7.65 -6.77 -42.83
C LEU A 21 -7.17 -6.92 -41.39
N GLN A 22 -5.99 -6.38 -41.10
CA GLN A 22 -5.68 -5.93 -39.75
C GLN A 22 -6.68 -4.82 -39.49
N LEU A 23 -7.85 -5.20 -38.98
CA LEU A 23 -8.71 -4.29 -38.24
C LEU A 23 -7.76 -3.58 -37.27
N ASN A 24 -7.54 -2.29 -37.48
CA ASN A 24 -6.90 -1.41 -36.52
C ASN A 24 -7.84 -1.36 -35.31
N ALA A 25 -7.83 -2.42 -34.51
CA ALA A 25 -8.46 -2.42 -33.21
C ALA A 25 -7.81 -1.27 -32.45
N GLU A 26 -8.65 -0.37 -31.95
CA GLU A 26 -8.20 0.71 -31.08
C GLU A 26 -7.40 0.08 -29.92
N SER A 27 -6.29 0.71 -29.52
CA SER A 27 -5.50 0.23 -28.38
C SER A 27 -6.35 0.30 -27.12
N ALA A 28 -6.20 -0.66 -26.20
CA ALA A 28 -6.79 -0.50 -24.89
C ALA A 28 -6.31 0.78 -24.21
N ASN A 29 -7.16 1.36 -23.37
CA ASN A 29 -6.86 2.57 -22.61
C ASN A 29 -6.37 2.22 -21.21
N LEU A 30 -5.52 3.08 -20.67
CA LEU A 30 -5.14 3.05 -19.25
C LEU A 30 -6.30 3.61 -18.42
N VAL A 31 -6.81 2.83 -17.48
CA VAL A 31 -7.92 3.20 -16.59
C VAL A 31 -7.43 3.61 -15.21
N SER A 32 -6.38 2.96 -14.71
CA SER A 32 -5.78 3.29 -13.42
C SER A 32 -4.29 2.99 -13.41
N GLY A 33 -3.57 3.74 -12.57
CA GLY A 33 -2.13 3.72 -12.50
C GLY A 33 -1.46 4.59 -13.59
N PRO A 34 -0.14 4.45 -13.78
CA PRO A 34 0.74 3.50 -13.11
C PRO A 34 0.84 3.75 -11.60
N ILE A 35 0.97 2.66 -10.84
CA ILE A 35 1.20 2.67 -9.38
C ILE A 35 2.51 1.94 -9.12
N LEU A 36 3.47 2.59 -8.47
CA LEU A 36 4.69 1.93 -8.04
C LEU A 36 4.42 1.07 -6.81
N GLY A 37 4.71 -0.23 -6.91
CA GLY A 37 4.70 -1.14 -5.78
C GLY A 37 6.06 -1.20 -5.10
N TYR A 38 6.43 -2.41 -4.65
CA TYR A 38 7.68 -2.65 -3.97
C TYR A 38 8.91 -2.24 -4.78
N SER A 39 9.99 -1.93 -4.05
CA SER A 39 11.33 -1.73 -4.60
C SER A 39 12.31 -2.64 -3.85
N THR A 40 13.26 -3.21 -4.58
CA THR A 40 14.39 -3.96 -4.03
C THR A 40 15.71 -3.47 -4.64
N LEU A 41 16.82 -4.16 -4.33
CA LEU A 41 18.11 -3.91 -4.96
C LEU A 41 18.16 -4.31 -6.45
N LYS A 42 17.24 -5.17 -6.90
CA LYS A 42 17.33 -5.84 -8.21
C LYS A 42 16.07 -5.76 -9.05
N GLU A 43 14.98 -5.30 -8.47
CA GLU A 43 13.75 -5.10 -9.20
C GLU A 43 12.79 -4.13 -8.52
N VAL A 44 11.91 -3.56 -9.34
CA VAL A 44 10.81 -2.68 -8.95
C VAL A 44 9.52 -3.15 -9.64
N LEU A 45 8.41 -3.14 -8.91
CA LEU A 45 7.09 -3.45 -9.46
C LEU A 45 6.36 -2.16 -9.89
N VAL A 46 5.79 -2.19 -11.09
CA VAL A 46 4.88 -1.16 -11.62
C VAL A 46 3.55 -1.82 -11.94
N TRP A 47 2.49 -1.37 -11.29
CA TRP A 47 1.12 -1.85 -11.47
C TRP A 47 0.35 -0.92 -12.43
N VAL A 48 -0.45 -1.47 -13.33
CA VAL A 48 -1.36 -0.73 -14.21
C VAL A 48 -2.67 -1.49 -14.42
N GLN A 49 -3.73 -0.80 -14.83
CA GLN A 49 -5.00 -1.41 -15.18
C GLN A 49 -5.54 -0.86 -16.50
N THR A 50 -5.97 -1.75 -17.40
CA THR A 50 -6.53 -1.40 -18.71
C THR A 50 -8.06 -1.50 -18.74
N ASP A 51 -8.71 -0.87 -19.72
CA ASP A 51 -10.18 -0.92 -19.88
C ASP A 51 -10.69 -2.24 -20.45
N ARG A 52 -9.82 -2.98 -21.14
CA ARG A 52 -10.07 -4.29 -21.73
C ARG A 52 -8.78 -5.10 -21.78
N LYS A 53 -8.89 -6.35 -22.24
CA LYS A 53 -7.75 -7.23 -22.50
C LYS A 53 -6.76 -6.55 -23.45
N ALA A 54 -5.51 -6.48 -23.02
CA ALA A 54 -4.43 -5.82 -23.73
C ALA A 54 -3.08 -6.48 -23.44
N GLN A 55 -2.09 -6.22 -24.29
CA GLN A 55 -0.70 -6.54 -24.02
C GLN A 55 -0.03 -5.32 -23.39
N VAL A 56 0.63 -5.50 -22.25
CA VAL A 56 1.22 -4.41 -21.49
C VAL A 56 2.69 -4.68 -21.24
N ILE A 57 3.54 -3.69 -21.53
CA ILE A 57 4.99 -3.72 -21.31
C ILE A 57 5.42 -2.44 -20.61
N LEU A 58 6.35 -2.56 -19.66
CA LEU A 58 7.05 -1.42 -19.05
C LEU A 58 8.33 -1.15 -19.85
N GLU A 59 8.45 0.05 -20.43
CA GLU A 59 9.74 0.56 -20.94
C GLU A 59 10.38 1.43 -19.85
N TYR A 60 11.66 1.24 -19.56
CA TYR A 60 12.37 2.05 -18.56
C TYR A 60 13.84 2.27 -18.92
N SER A 61 14.41 3.36 -18.42
CA SER A 61 15.82 3.70 -18.62
C SER A 61 16.35 4.49 -17.44
N GLU A 62 17.64 4.35 -17.13
CA GLU A 62 18.27 5.16 -16.08
C GLU A 62 18.19 6.63 -16.45
N ILE A 63 17.88 7.48 -15.48
CA ILE A 63 17.80 8.94 -15.70
C ILE A 63 19.15 9.47 -16.21
N GLU A 64 20.26 8.95 -15.69
CA GLU A 64 21.62 9.33 -16.09
C GLU A 64 22.05 8.73 -17.44
N ASN A 65 21.36 7.70 -17.94
CA ASN A 65 21.67 7.04 -19.21
C ASN A 65 20.40 6.66 -20.00
N PRO A 66 19.65 7.66 -20.51
CA PRO A 66 18.33 7.45 -21.13
C PRO A 66 18.40 6.72 -22.49
N LYS A 67 19.61 6.55 -23.05
CA LYS A 67 19.82 5.80 -24.30
C LYS A 67 19.73 4.30 -24.08
N ASN A 68 20.06 3.81 -22.89
CA ASN A 68 19.97 2.39 -22.56
C ASN A 68 18.56 2.07 -22.04
N ARG A 69 17.73 1.50 -22.91
CA ARG A 69 16.35 1.16 -22.59
C ARG A 69 16.22 -0.31 -22.26
N PHE A 70 15.45 -0.57 -21.22
CA PHE A 70 15.05 -1.89 -20.78
C PHE A 70 13.54 -2.04 -20.91
N PHE A 71 13.11 -3.29 -21.00
CA PHE A 71 11.70 -3.66 -21.11
C PHE A 71 11.42 -4.76 -20.08
N SER A 72 10.23 -4.73 -19.47
CA SER A 72 9.73 -5.87 -18.70
C SER A 72 9.31 -7.01 -19.63
N GLU A 73 9.01 -8.16 -19.04
CA GLU A 73 8.17 -9.15 -19.71
C GLU A 73 6.81 -8.55 -20.10
N GLU A 74 6.21 -9.08 -21.17
CA GLU A 74 4.85 -8.72 -21.59
C GLU A 74 3.83 -9.40 -20.69
N ILE A 75 2.87 -8.63 -20.18
CA ILE A 75 1.72 -9.15 -19.43
C ILE A 75 0.45 -8.94 -20.24
N LYS A 76 -0.34 -10.01 -20.40
CA LYS A 76 -1.67 -9.95 -21.01
C LYS A 76 -2.72 -9.75 -19.93
N THR A 77 -3.37 -8.59 -19.93
CA THR A 77 -4.45 -8.30 -18.99
C THR A 77 -5.71 -9.09 -19.33
N ASP A 78 -6.49 -9.46 -18.32
CA ASP A 78 -7.68 -10.27 -18.51
C ASP A 78 -8.80 -9.90 -17.53
N SER A 79 -10.04 -10.22 -17.87
CA SER A 79 -11.19 -9.82 -17.06
C SER A 79 -11.26 -10.50 -15.69
N LYS A 80 -10.65 -11.68 -15.51
CA LYS A 80 -10.63 -12.36 -14.21
C LYS A 80 -9.81 -11.55 -13.23
N THR A 81 -8.69 -10.98 -13.64
CA THR A 81 -7.84 -10.13 -12.79
C THR A 81 -8.24 -8.66 -12.78
N GLY A 82 -9.40 -8.30 -13.36
CA GLY A 82 -9.84 -6.91 -13.47
C GLY A 82 -9.00 -6.08 -14.44
N PHE A 83 -8.39 -6.74 -15.43
CA PHE A 83 -7.50 -6.16 -16.44
C PHE A 83 -6.24 -5.52 -15.86
N ILE A 84 -5.72 -6.08 -14.77
CA ILE A 84 -4.53 -5.61 -14.08
C ILE A 84 -3.28 -6.25 -14.66
N ALA A 85 -2.22 -5.46 -14.85
CA ALA A 85 -0.87 -5.92 -15.12
C ALA A 85 0.10 -5.47 -14.02
N LYS A 86 0.89 -6.41 -13.50
CA LYS A 86 2.00 -6.16 -12.57
C LYS A 86 3.31 -6.40 -13.33
N LEU A 87 3.97 -5.31 -13.72
CA LEU A 87 5.16 -5.29 -14.56
C LEU A 87 6.41 -5.19 -13.69
N ILE A 88 7.43 -6.01 -13.96
CA ILE A 88 8.66 -6.05 -13.17
C ILE A 88 9.82 -5.42 -13.95
N ALA A 89 10.39 -4.34 -13.44
CA ALA A 89 11.66 -3.79 -13.90
C ALA A 89 12.81 -4.54 -13.25
N ASN A 90 13.27 -5.64 -13.85
CA ASN A 90 14.29 -6.54 -13.27
C ASN A 90 15.75 -6.25 -13.70
N LYS A 91 15.99 -5.20 -14.49
CA LYS A 91 17.33 -4.74 -14.90
C LYS A 91 17.69 -3.41 -14.26
N VAL A 92 17.45 -3.31 -12.95
CA VAL A 92 17.78 -2.11 -12.16
C VAL A 92 19.07 -2.28 -11.38
N HIS A 93 19.74 -1.17 -11.15
CA HIS A 93 20.96 -1.06 -10.38
C HIS A 93 20.68 -0.38 -9.03
N PRO A 94 21.22 -0.89 -7.91
CA PRO A 94 20.98 -0.32 -6.59
C PRO A 94 21.25 1.19 -6.52
N GLY A 95 20.32 1.93 -5.91
CA GLY A 95 20.42 3.38 -5.69
C GLY A 95 20.22 4.24 -6.94
N LYS A 96 19.93 3.64 -8.10
CA LYS A 96 19.63 4.37 -9.33
C LYS A 96 18.14 4.71 -9.46
N LYS A 97 17.88 5.80 -10.18
CA LYS A 97 16.54 6.27 -10.55
C LYS A 97 16.30 6.08 -12.04
N TYR A 98 15.06 5.77 -12.39
CA TYR A 98 14.67 5.41 -13.75
C TYR A 98 13.45 6.22 -14.18
N ASN A 99 13.48 6.72 -15.41
CA ASN A 99 12.26 7.14 -16.10
C ASN A 99 11.59 5.89 -16.67
N TYR A 100 10.26 5.86 -16.69
CA TYR A 100 9.52 4.75 -17.29
C TYR A 100 8.30 5.21 -18.09
N ASN A 101 7.85 4.36 -19.00
CA ASN A 101 6.67 4.53 -19.83
C ASN A 101 5.89 3.23 -19.88
N ILE A 102 4.57 3.33 -20.06
CA ILE A 102 3.71 2.17 -20.27
C ILE A 102 3.44 2.02 -21.75
N LEU A 103 3.64 0.81 -22.28
CA LEU A 103 3.26 0.44 -23.63
C LEU A 103 2.04 -0.47 -23.55
N ILE A 104 0.97 -0.13 -24.26
CA ILE A 104 -0.24 -0.93 -24.40
C ILE A 104 -0.41 -1.27 -25.88
N ASP A 105 -0.53 -2.55 -26.20
CA ASP A 105 -0.65 -3.07 -27.58
C ASP A 105 0.43 -2.49 -28.52
N GLY A 106 1.67 -2.38 -27.99
CA GLY A 106 2.83 -1.83 -28.69
C GLY A 106 2.88 -0.30 -28.80
N LYS A 107 1.87 0.42 -28.30
CA LYS A 107 1.81 1.89 -28.33
C LYS A 107 2.18 2.47 -26.96
N LYS A 108 3.12 3.40 -26.97
CA LYS A 108 3.49 4.18 -25.77
C LYS A 108 2.32 5.08 -25.37
N ILE A 109 1.89 4.97 -24.11
CA ILE A 109 0.86 5.82 -23.52
C ILE A 109 1.49 7.14 -23.08
N GLU A 110 0.84 8.25 -23.41
CA GLU A 110 1.26 9.58 -22.99
C GLU A 110 1.02 9.76 -21.49
N SER A 111 2.07 10.15 -20.76
CA SER A 111 1.97 10.42 -19.33
C SER A 111 1.43 11.82 -19.05
N ARG A 112 0.54 11.93 -18.07
CA ARG A 112 0.09 13.22 -17.51
C ARG A 112 0.95 13.70 -16.34
N HIS A 113 1.81 12.84 -15.80
CA HIS A 113 2.58 13.08 -14.58
C HIS A 113 4.03 12.61 -14.73
N ALA A 114 4.89 12.94 -13.78
CA ALA A 114 6.22 12.33 -13.72
C ALA A 114 6.07 10.82 -13.52
N GLN A 115 6.82 10.04 -14.31
CA GLN A 115 6.90 8.59 -14.19
C GLN A 115 8.35 8.22 -13.89
N VAL A 116 8.67 8.22 -12.60
CA VAL A 116 10.01 7.92 -12.09
C VAL A 116 9.91 6.91 -10.96
N PHE A 117 10.81 5.94 -10.92
CA PHE A 117 10.97 5.06 -9.76
C PHE A 117 12.43 4.98 -9.32
N GLN A 118 12.68 4.40 -8.14
CA GLN A 118 14.02 4.15 -7.65
C GLN A 118 14.22 2.71 -7.18
N ALA A 119 15.37 2.14 -7.49
CA ALA A 119 15.83 0.92 -6.84
C ALA A 119 16.41 1.25 -5.47
N GLN A 120 16.27 0.33 -4.50
CA GLN A 120 16.87 0.54 -3.19
C GLN A 120 18.39 0.68 -3.27
N SER A 121 18.97 1.45 -2.36
CA SER A 121 20.42 1.63 -2.28
C SER A 121 21.07 0.45 -1.55
N PHE A 122 22.13 -0.10 -2.13
CA PHE A 122 22.99 -1.06 -1.45
C PHE A 122 23.96 -0.33 -0.53
N PHE A 123 24.19 -0.88 0.66
CA PHE A 123 25.27 -0.48 1.56
C PHE A 123 25.87 -1.74 2.16
N ALA A 124 27.19 -1.84 2.16
CA ALA A 124 27.89 -2.99 2.71
C ALA A 124 27.89 -2.97 4.25
N ALA A 125 28.17 -4.13 4.86
CA ALA A 125 28.45 -4.20 6.29
C ALA A 125 29.59 -3.21 6.65
N GLY A 126 29.40 -2.44 7.72
CA GLY A 126 30.35 -1.41 8.16
C GLY A 126 30.23 -0.06 7.45
N GLN A 127 29.48 0.04 6.34
CA GLN A 127 29.17 1.34 5.73
C GLN A 127 27.99 2.02 6.43
N ASP A 128 27.92 3.34 6.29
CA ASP A 128 26.77 4.12 6.72
C ASP A 128 25.53 3.75 5.89
N PRO A 129 24.40 3.43 6.52
CA PRO A 129 23.18 3.13 5.79
C PRO A 129 22.61 4.39 5.13
N PRO A 130 21.93 4.26 3.98
CA PRO A 130 21.34 5.40 3.29
C PRO A 130 20.32 6.10 4.19
N SER A 131 20.23 7.41 4.03
CA SER A 131 19.11 8.17 4.58
C SER A 131 17.89 7.95 3.69
N PHE A 132 16.71 7.90 4.30
CA PHE A 132 15.45 7.79 3.57
C PHE A 132 14.32 8.41 4.37
N SER A 133 13.22 8.74 3.71
CA SER A 133 11.99 9.19 4.34
C SER A 133 10.77 8.51 3.74
N PHE A 134 9.71 8.37 4.52
CA PHE A 134 8.45 7.83 4.04
C PHE A 134 7.27 8.60 4.60
N ALA A 135 6.21 8.68 3.79
CA ALA A 135 4.91 9.17 4.22
C ALA A 135 4.07 8.01 4.76
N LEU A 136 3.13 8.31 5.65
CA LEU A 136 2.18 7.33 6.17
C LEU A 136 0.85 7.97 6.58
N GLY A 137 -0.20 7.16 6.59
CA GLY A 137 -1.53 7.52 7.09
C GLY A 137 -2.57 6.45 6.76
N SER A 138 -3.73 6.55 7.38
CA SER A 138 -4.90 5.71 7.18
C SER A 138 -6.15 6.52 6.83
N CYS A 139 -7.27 5.83 6.61
CA CYS A 139 -8.60 6.43 6.53
C CYS A 139 -8.73 7.39 5.32
N ALA A 140 -8.49 6.82 4.13
CA ALA A 140 -8.49 7.47 2.84
C ALA A 140 -9.88 7.38 2.15
N TYR A 141 -10.89 8.02 2.74
CA TYR A 141 -12.24 8.03 2.17
C TYR A 141 -12.32 8.85 0.88
N VAL A 142 -12.97 8.28 -0.15
CA VAL A 142 -13.32 8.95 -1.40
C VAL A 142 -14.85 8.98 -1.55
N ASN A 143 -15.41 10.18 -1.61
CA ASN A 143 -16.85 10.43 -1.80
C ASN A 143 -17.37 9.85 -3.12
N GLU A 144 -18.63 9.45 -3.12
CA GLU A 144 -19.37 8.97 -4.28
C GLU A 144 -20.83 9.36 -4.09
N THR A 145 -21.23 10.47 -4.70
CA THR A 145 -22.46 11.22 -4.34
C THR A 145 -23.74 10.39 -4.39
N GLU A 146 -23.82 9.39 -5.28
CA GLU A 146 -24.97 8.49 -5.37
C GLU A 146 -25.21 7.68 -4.09
N PHE A 147 -24.13 7.35 -3.36
CA PHE A 147 -24.15 6.49 -2.17
C PHE A 147 -23.66 7.22 -0.91
N ASP A 148 -23.43 8.53 -0.97
CA ASP A 148 -23.04 9.31 0.20
C ASP A 148 -24.29 9.75 1.00
N VAL A 149 -24.17 9.76 2.33
CA VAL A 149 -25.21 10.30 3.21
C VAL A 149 -25.43 11.79 2.90
N PRO A 150 -26.67 12.26 2.71
CA PRO A 150 -26.94 13.67 2.44
C PRO A 150 -26.40 14.58 3.54
N GLY A 151 -25.78 15.70 3.15
CA GLY A 151 -25.27 16.71 4.07
C GLY A 151 -23.79 17.01 3.84
N LYS A 152 -23.03 17.20 4.94
CA LYS A 152 -21.58 17.42 4.87
C LYS A 152 -20.90 16.12 4.41
N PRO A 153 -20.16 16.12 3.29
CA PRO A 153 -19.45 14.93 2.85
C PRO A 153 -18.46 14.44 3.91
N TYR A 154 -18.41 13.12 4.07
CA TYR A 154 -17.51 12.49 5.02
C TYR A 154 -16.05 12.59 4.55
N GLY A 155 -15.81 12.38 3.25
CA GLY A 155 -14.51 12.56 2.60
C GLY A 155 -14.19 14.00 2.20
N GLY A 156 -12.94 14.32 1.90
CA GLY A 156 -12.55 15.58 1.27
C GLY A 156 -11.07 15.92 1.38
N GLU A 157 -10.71 17.13 0.94
CA GLU A 157 -9.35 17.69 0.97
C GLU A 157 -8.30 16.79 0.27
N TYR A 158 -8.69 16.19 -0.87
CA TYR A 158 -7.84 15.27 -1.64
C TYR A 158 -6.51 15.87 -2.10
N PHE A 159 -6.36 17.20 -2.10
CA PHE A 159 -5.08 17.86 -2.35
C PHE A 159 -4.00 17.50 -1.32
N ILE A 160 -4.35 16.87 -0.19
CA ILE A 160 -3.39 16.27 0.75
C ILE A 160 -2.39 15.35 0.04
N TYR A 161 -2.78 14.62 -1.01
CA TYR A 161 -1.88 13.77 -1.79
C TYR A 161 -0.81 14.57 -2.54
N ASN A 162 -1.15 15.77 -3.03
CA ASN A 162 -0.17 16.69 -3.60
C ASN A 162 0.79 17.22 -2.52
N SER A 163 0.26 17.51 -1.33
CA SER A 163 1.07 17.90 -0.17
C SER A 163 2.04 16.80 0.24
N ILE A 164 1.62 15.52 0.26
CA ILE A 164 2.48 14.36 0.49
C ILE A 164 3.57 14.29 -0.58
N LEU A 165 3.20 14.35 -1.86
CA LEU A 165 4.17 14.31 -2.96
C LEU A 165 5.21 15.44 -2.85
N SER A 166 4.80 16.63 -2.41
CA SER A 166 5.70 17.77 -2.21
C SER A 166 6.77 17.53 -1.14
N LYS A 167 6.53 16.61 -0.20
CA LYS A 167 7.52 16.18 0.81
C LYS A 167 8.56 15.20 0.26
N LYS A 168 8.39 14.73 -0.98
CA LYS A 168 9.29 13.83 -1.70
C LYS A 168 9.66 12.58 -0.88
N PRO A 169 8.68 11.84 -0.33
CA PRO A 169 8.96 10.57 0.34
C PRO A 169 9.55 9.56 -0.64
N ASP A 170 10.41 8.67 -0.15
CA ASP A 170 10.91 7.52 -0.91
C ASP A 170 9.81 6.48 -1.15
N PHE A 171 8.90 6.34 -0.18
CA PHE A 171 7.69 5.52 -0.29
C PHE A 171 6.56 6.05 0.61
N MET A 172 5.33 5.64 0.31
CA MET A 172 4.14 5.83 1.14
C MET A 172 3.74 4.49 1.75
N LEU A 173 3.54 4.46 3.06
CA LEU A 173 2.97 3.33 3.79
C LEU A 173 1.51 3.62 4.14
N TRP A 174 0.60 2.88 3.53
CA TRP A 174 -0.81 2.97 3.86
C TRP A 174 -1.15 2.04 5.03
N LEU A 175 -1.74 2.62 6.07
CA LEU A 175 -1.98 1.96 7.35
C LEU A 175 -3.39 1.38 7.49
N GLY A 176 -4.10 1.16 6.38
CA GLY A 176 -5.45 0.65 6.37
C GLY A 176 -6.53 1.72 6.15
N ASP A 177 -7.75 1.28 5.92
CA ASP A 177 -8.83 2.06 5.33
C ASP A 177 -8.37 2.80 4.07
N ASN A 178 -7.64 2.10 3.21
CA ASN A 178 -7.08 2.71 1.99
C ASN A 178 -8.18 2.97 0.96
N ILE A 179 -9.23 2.16 1.04
CA ILE A 179 -10.52 2.34 0.40
C ILE A 179 -11.61 2.15 1.44
N TYR A 180 -12.84 2.57 1.09
CA TYR A 180 -14.03 2.29 1.88
C TYR A 180 -15.02 1.48 1.09
N LEU A 181 -14.99 0.16 1.25
CA LEU A 181 -16.07 -0.69 0.77
C LEU A 181 -17.37 -0.24 1.44
N ARG A 182 -18.43 -0.18 0.64
CA ARG A 182 -19.78 0.19 1.07
C ARG A 182 -20.73 -0.98 0.88
N GLU A 183 -21.96 -0.83 1.35
CA GLU A 183 -23.04 -1.82 1.24
C GLU A 183 -23.23 -2.30 -0.20
N THR A 184 -22.98 -1.44 -1.18
CA THR A 184 -23.09 -1.72 -2.62
C THR A 184 -21.85 -2.39 -3.22
N ASP A 185 -20.76 -2.50 -2.47
CA ASP A 185 -19.48 -3.01 -2.96
C ASP A 185 -19.14 -4.40 -2.41
N TRP A 186 -19.30 -4.61 -1.10
CA TRP A 186 -18.64 -5.74 -0.41
C TRP A 186 -19.37 -7.08 -0.55
N ASP A 187 -20.57 -7.12 -1.14
CA ASP A 187 -21.34 -8.35 -1.34
C ASP A 187 -21.03 -9.04 -2.68
N SER A 188 -20.21 -8.41 -3.54
CA SER A 188 -19.89 -8.92 -4.87
C SER A 188 -18.46 -8.59 -5.30
N ARG A 189 -17.81 -9.54 -5.98
CA ARG A 189 -16.45 -9.34 -6.52
C ARG A 189 -16.34 -8.12 -7.45
N THR A 190 -17.39 -7.82 -8.21
CA THR A 190 -17.48 -6.63 -9.06
C THR A 190 -17.52 -5.32 -8.27
N GLY A 191 -18.21 -5.31 -7.12
CA GLY A 191 -18.24 -4.17 -6.21
C GLY A 191 -16.87 -3.85 -5.62
N PHE A 192 -16.10 -4.87 -5.22
CA PHE A 192 -14.70 -4.66 -4.82
C PHE A 192 -13.88 -4.00 -5.94
N PHE A 193 -13.91 -4.53 -7.17
CA PHE A 193 -13.19 -3.90 -8.29
C PHE A 193 -13.62 -2.45 -8.52
N HIS A 194 -14.93 -2.20 -8.43
CA HIS A 194 -15.47 -0.86 -8.55
C HIS A 194 -14.85 0.08 -7.51
N ARG A 195 -14.87 -0.28 -6.23
CA ARG A 195 -14.35 0.58 -5.16
C ARG A 195 -12.85 0.86 -5.30
N TYR A 196 -12.06 -0.17 -5.62
CA TYR A 196 -10.61 -0.01 -5.87
C TYR A 196 -10.33 0.91 -7.07
N LYS A 197 -11.09 0.76 -8.16
CA LYS A 197 -11.01 1.62 -9.35
C LYS A 197 -11.44 3.06 -9.06
N HIS A 198 -12.51 3.25 -8.27
CA HIS A 198 -13.01 4.56 -7.88
C HIS A 198 -11.96 5.36 -7.13
N GLN A 199 -11.33 4.77 -6.10
CA GLN A 199 -10.26 5.43 -5.34
C GLN A 199 -9.04 5.75 -6.22
N ARG A 200 -8.65 4.85 -7.12
CA ARG A 200 -7.54 5.07 -8.06
C ARG A 200 -7.84 6.10 -9.16
N GLY A 201 -9.12 6.43 -9.35
CA GLY A 201 -9.57 7.39 -10.36
C GLY A 201 -9.43 8.85 -9.94
N ILE A 202 -9.10 9.16 -8.68
CA ILE A 202 -8.97 10.54 -8.22
C ILE A 202 -7.68 11.18 -8.76
N ALA A 203 -7.81 12.37 -9.33
CA ALA A 203 -6.72 13.03 -10.06
C ALA A 203 -5.54 13.43 -9.14
N GLU A 204 -5.83 13.77 -7.89
CA GLU A 204 -4.83 14.20 -6.90
C GLU A 204 -3.91 13.05 -6.45
N LEU A 205 -4.36 11.80 -6.58
CA LEU A 205 -3.59 10.63 -6.16
C LEU A 205 -2.68 10.08 -7.27
N ALA A 206 -3.07 10.29 -8.53
CA ALA A 206 -2.32 9.78 -9.68
C ALA A 206 -0.84 10.23 -9.74
N PRO A 207 -0.47 11.50 -9.45
CA PRO A 207 0.93 11.92 -9.41
C PRO A 207 1.75 11.20 -8.34
N LEU A 208 1.15 10.95 -7.17
CA LEU A 208 1.80 10.25 -6.07
C LEU A 208 2.05 8.79 -6.46
N PHE A 209 1.02 8.09 -6.94
CA PHE A 209 1.12 6.71 -7.43
C PHE A 209 2.18 6.51 -8.52
N ALA A 210 2.32 7.47 -9.44
CA ALA A 210 3.24 7.36 -10.56
C ALA A 210 4.72 7.58 -10.19
N SER A 211 5.02 8.17 -9.02
CA SER A 211 6.37 8.65 -8.68
C SER A 211 6.88 8.25 -7.29
N VAL A 212 6.05 7.67 -6.43
CA VAL A 212 6.43 7.24 -5.07
C VAL A 212 6.07 5.76 -4.92
N HIS A 213 6.93 4.97 -4.27
CA HIS A 213 6.64 3.56 -4.01
C HIS A 213 5.53 3.40 -2.97
N HIS A 214 4.66 2.40 -3.13
CA HIS A 214 3.55 2.17 -2.19
C HIS A 214 3.61 0.78 -1.56
N TYR A 215 3.49 0.76 -0.24
CA TYR A 215 3.26 -0.43 0.57
C TYR A 215 1.97 -0.22 1.35
N ALA A 216 1.17 -1.26 1.53
CA ALA A 216 -0.10 -1.14 2.21
C ALA A 216 -0.35 -2.33 3.16
N ILE A 217 -1.01 -2.05 4.27
CA ILE A 217 -1.85 -3.00 5.00
C ILE A 217 -3.31 -2.58 4.84
N TRP A 218 -4.25 -3.41 5.28
CA TRP A 218 -5.65 -3.02 5.35
C TRP A 218 -6.07 -2.66 6.78
N ASP A 219 -7.30 -2.15 6.86
CA ASP A 219 -8.14 -2.24 8.05
C ASP A 219 -9.55 -2.74 7.63
N ASP A 220 -10.59 -2.53 8.42
CA ASP A 220 -11.94 -3.08 8.17
C ASP A 220 -12.53 -2.59 6.86
N HIS A 221 -12.33 -1.33 6.47
CA HIS A 221 -12.97 -0.81 5.28
C HIS A 221 -12.34 -1.24 3.95
N ASP A 222 -11.10 -1.79 3.95
CA ASP A 222 -10.59 -2.56 2.81
C ASP A 222 -11.06 -4.03 2.84
N PHE A 223 -11.38 -4.54 4.03
CA PHE A 223 -11.73 -5.93 4.29
C PHE A 223 -13.22 -6.21 4.06
N GLY A 224 -14.10 -5.27 4.40
CA GLY A 224 -15.55 -5.42 4.28
C GLY A 224 -16.32 -4.28 4.97
N PRO A 225 -17.41 -4.59 5.71
CA PRO A 225 -18.17 -3.60 6.46
C PRO A 225 -17.39 -3.06 7.66
N ASN A 226 -17.88 -1.96 8.24
CA ASN A 226 -17.37 -1.39 9.49
C ASN A 226 -17.25 -2.47 10.58
N ASP A 227 -16.13 -2.47 11.30
CA ASP A 227 -15.73 -3.47 12.30
C ASP A 227 -15.65 -4.91 11.76
N GLY A 228 -15.43 -5.08 10.45
CA GLY A 228 -15.34 -6.37 9.79
C GLY A 228 -14.28 -7.28 10.42
N ASP A 229 -14.58 -8.58 10.53
CA ASP A 229 -13.73 -9.57 11.20
C ASP A 229 -13.80 -10.93 10.51
N ALA A 230 -13.18 -11.97 11.07
CA ALA A 230 -13.09 -13.30 10.44
C ALA A 230 -14.45 -13.96 10.11
N SER A 231 -15.57 -13.43 10.64
CA SER A 231 -16.94 -13.87 10.33
C SER A 231 -17.48 -13.32 9.00
N PHE A 232 -16.83 -12.32 8.40
CA PHE A 232 -17.27 -11.74 7.14
C PHE A 232 -17.19 -12.75 5.98
N TRP A 233 -18.32 -13.00 5.33
CA TRP A 233 -18.45 -14.10 4.35
C TRP A 233 -17.69 -13.87 3.04
N MET A 234 -17.31 -12.62 2.72
CA MET A 234 -16.52 -12.28 1.53
C MET A 234 -15.04 -12.05 1.83
N LYS A 235 -14.52 -12.43 3.02
CA LYS A 235 -13.13 -12.21 3.41
C LYS A 235 -12.10 -12.73 2.39
N ASP A 236 -12.35 -13.87 1.76
CA ASP A 236 -11.43 -14.44 0.76
C ASP A 236 -11.40 -13.58 -0.51
N THR A 237 -12.55 -12.97 -0.86
CA THR A 237 -12.61 -11.99 -1.95
C THR A 237 -11.87 -10.71 -1.55
N ALA A 238 -12.00 -10.24 -0.32
CA ALA A 238 -11.25 -9.09 0.16
C ALA A 238 -9.72 -9.33 0.10
N GLU A 239 -9.25 -10.50 0.54
CA GLU A 239 -7.86 -10.93 0.42
C GLU A 239 -7.39 -10.94 -1.03
N GLU A 240 -8.17 -11.55 -1.93
CA GLU A 240 -7.88 -11.56 -3.36
C GLU A 240 -7.73 -10.13 -3.91
N MET A 241 -8.71 -9.27 -3.62
CA MET A 241 -8.78 -7.91 -4.15
C MET A 241 -7.65 -7.03 -3.64
N PHE A 242 -7.32 -7.13 -2.34
CA PHE A 242 -6.16 -6.45 -1.78
C PHE A 242 -4.87 -6.88 -2.47
N LYS A 243 -4.65 -8.20 -2.59
CA LYS A 243 -3.45 -8.75 -3.23
C LYS A 243 -3.38 -8.40 -4.71
N LEU A 244 -4.49 -8.24 -5.43
CA LEU A 244 -4.51 -7.80 -6.82
C LEU A 244 -4.15 -6.32 -6.99
N HIS A 245 -4.64 -5.45 -6.11
CA HIS A 245 -4.52 -3.99 -6.26
C HIS A 245 -3.33 -3.36 -5.55
N TRP A 246 -2.70 -4.08 -4.62
CA TRP A 246 -1.47 -3.64 -3.95
C TRP A 246 -0.26 -4.47 -4.37
N GLY A 247 0.86 -3.75 -4.48
CA GLY A 247 2.14 -4.25 -4.97
C GLY A 247 3.15 -4.57 -3.87
N ASN A 248 2.73 -5.11 -2.73
CA ASN A 248 3.69 -5.56 -1.71
C ASN A 248 4.56 -6.70 -2.26
N LEU A 249 5.80 -6.80 -1.78
CA LEU A 249 6.77 -7.81 -2.24
C LEU A 249 6.31 -9.24 -1.92
N GLN A 250 5.77 -9.44 -0.72
CA GLN A 250 5.35 -10.75 -0.25
C GLN A 250 4.06 -10.64 0.54
N TYR A 251 3.28 -11.71 0.47
CA TYR A 251 2.12 -11.96 1.31
C TYR A 251 2.25 -13.34 1.93
N ALA A 252 1.72 -13.50 3.13
CA ALA A 252 1.47 -14.82 3.69
C ALA A 252 0.54 -15.65 2.80
N LYS A 253 0.56 -16.98 3.03
CA LYS A 253 -0.33 -17.91 2.32
C LYS A 253 -1.81 -17.66 2.63
N GLU A 254 -2.11 -17.24 3.85
CA GLU A 254 -3.44 -16.90 4.36
C GLU A 254 -3.30 -15.52 5.02
N GLY A 255 -4.16 -14.57 4.67
CA GLY A 255 -4.04 -13.17 5.05
C GLY A 255 -3.02 -12.37 4.23
N ILE A 256 -2.87 -11.09 4.55
CA ILE A 256 -2.02 -10.14 3.79
C ILE A 256 -0.70 -9.76 4.49
N TYR A 257 -0.43 -10.34 5.67
CA TYR A 257 0.77 -9.97 6.43
C TYR A 257 2.06 -10.36 5.70
N GLY A 258 3.12 -9.61 5.97
CA GLY A 258 4.39 -9.73 5.27
C GLY A 258 5.43 -8.75 5.81
N SER A 259 6.53 -8.59 5.09
CA SER A 259 7.58 -7.65 5.52
C SER A 259 8.43 -7.18 4.37
N PHE A 260 9.04 -6.02 4.52
CA PHE A 260 10.08 -5.54 3.62
C PHE A 260 11.15 -4.76 4.40
N THR A 261 12.28 -4.51 3.77
CA THR A 261 13.35 -3.67 4.32
C THR A 261 13.50 -2.41 3.47
N TRP A 262 13.91 -1.31 4.09
CA TRP A 262 14.36 -0.12 3.39
C TRP A 262 15.50 0.51 4.17
N GLY A 263 16.67 0.66 3.52
CA GLY A 263 17.88 1.07 4.22
C GLY A 263 18.21 0.13 5.38
N ASP A 264 18.41 0.67 6.57
CA ASP A 264 18.66 -0.08 7.82
C ASP A 264 17.39 -0.32 8.66
N SER A 265 16.22 -0.23 8.05
CA SER A 265 14.94 -0.44 8.73
C SER A 265 14.18 -1.63 8.16
N GLN A 266 13.39 -2.29 9.02
CA GLN A 266 12.48 -3.36 8.62
C GLN A 266 11.05 -3.02 9.01
N PHE A 267 10.14 -3.30 8.09
CA PHE A 267 8.71 -3.04 8.20
C PHE A 267 8.00 -4.39 8.27
N PHE A 268 7.26 -4.62 9.35
CA PHE A 268 6.43 -5.79 9.58
C PHE A 268 4.98 -5.36 9.33
N LEU A 269 4.43 -5.82 8.22
CA LEU A 269 3.09 -5.49 7.75
C LEU A 269 2.13 -6.52 8.32
N LEU A 270 1.27 -6.13 9.26
CA LEU A 270 0.31 -7.02 9.91
C LEU A 270 -1.04 -7.03 9.19
N ASP A 271 -1.83 -8.04 9.52
CA ASP A 271 -3.21 -8.25 9.13
C ASP A 271 -4.05 -8.43 10.40
N ASP A 272 -4.86 -7.43 10.72
CA ASP A 272 -5.69 -7.40 11.93
C ASP A 272 -7.15 -7.80 11.68
N ARG A 273 -7.47 -8.32 10.48
CA ARG A 273 -8.84 -8.66 10.08
C ARG A 273 -9.06 -10.14 9.82
N THR A 274 -8.16 -10.80 9.06
CA THR A 274 -8.35 -12.20 8.61
C THR A 274 -8.59 -13.16 9.76
N PHE A 275 -7.84 -12.99 10.85
CA PHE A 275 -7.83 -13.91 11.99
C PHE A 275 -8.58 -13.39 13.20
N ARG A 276 -9.14 -12.18 13.08
CA ARG A 276 -9.80 -11.49 14.18
C ARG A 276 -11.07 -12.22 14.58
N THR A 277 -11.14 -12.64 15.83
CA THR A 277 -12.35 -13.28 16.36
C THR A 277 -13.51 -12.30 16.37
N ALA A 278 -14.70 -12.79 16.01
CA ALA A 278 -15.85 -11.93 15.86
C ALA A 278 -16.15 -11.11 17.12
N ASN A 279 -16.47 -9.82 16.95
CA ASN A 279 -16.59 -8.86 18.06
C ASN A 279 -17.59 -9.29 19.16
N ASN A 280 -18.63 -10.03 18.78
CA ASN A 280 -19.64 -10.57 19.68
C ASN A 280 -19.40 -12.05 20.08
N ASN A 281 -18.36 -12.70 19.59
CA ASN A 281 -18.01 -14.08 19.97
C ASN A 281 -17.48 -14.12 21.40
N LYS A 282 -18.37 -14.46 22.32
CA LYS A 282 -18.07 -14.72 23.74
C LYS A 282 -18.12 -16.20 24.11
N ALA A 283 -18.32 -17.07 23.12
CA ALA A 283 -18.68 -18.47 23.34
C ALA A 283 -17.53 -19.44 23.04
N VAL A 284 -16.64 -19.11 22.10
CA VAL A 284 -15.65 -20.06 21.59
C VAL A 284 -14.27 -19.42 21.46
N GLY A 285 -13.29 -20.07 22.10
CA GLY A 285 -11.87 -19.78 21.94
C GLY A 285 -11.41 -18.47 22.61
N PRO A 286 -10.09 -18.24 22.68
CA PRO A 286 -9.55 -16.96 23.11
C PRO A 286 -9.89 -15.87 22.08
N ARG A 287 -10.13 -14.65 22.56
CA ARG A 287 -10.27 -13.45 21.72
C ARG A 287 -8.90 -13.07 21.17
N GLN A 288 -8.79 -12.93 19.86
CA GLN A 288 -7.53 -12.63 19.16
C GLN A 288 -7.79 -11.77 17.92
N ILE A 289 -6.80 -10.95 17.55
CA ILE A 289 -6.73 -10.15 16.33
C ILE A 289 -5.82 -10.84 15.31
N LEU A 290 -4.55 -11.10 15.67
CA LEU A 290 -3.57 -11.64 14.72
C LEU A 290 -3.71 -13.16 14.56
N GLY A 291 -4.14 -13.83 15.63
CA GLY A 291 -4.18 -15.27 15.68
C GLY A 291 -2.80 -15.90 15.83
N GLU A 292 -2.77 -17.17 16.24
CA GLU A 292 -1.52 -17.83 16.65
C GLU A 292 -0.45 -17.89 15.56
N LYS A 293 -0.83 -18.19 14.30
CA LYS A 293 0.12 -18.31 13.20
C LYS A 293 0.84 -17.00 12.92
N GLN A 294 0.10 -15.90 12.84
CA GLN A 294 0.67 -14.58 12.55
C GLN A 294 1.45 -14.05 13.76
N PHE A 295 0.96 -14.27 14.99
CA PHE A 295 1.70 -13.96 16.21
C PHE A 295 3.08 -14.64 16.21
N GLN A 296 3.14 -15.95 15.95
CA GLN A 296 4.41 -16.68 15.88
C GLN A 296 5.32 -16.17 14.76
N TRP A 297 4.73 -15.86 13.60
CA TRP A 297 5.48 -15.25 12.50
C TRP A 297 6.08 -13.89 12.90
N LEU A 298 5.33 -13.02 13.60
CA LEU A 298 5.80 -11.71 14.05
C LEU A 298 6.97 -11.87 15.03
N VAL A 299 6.82 -12.72 16.05
CA VAL A 299 7.87 -12.98 17.05
C VAL A 299 9.15 -13.51 16.40
N ASN A 300 9.03 -14.50 15.51
CA ASN A 300 10.18 -15.04 14.77
C ASN A 300 10.84 -13.99 13.88
N SER A 301 10.04 -13.17 13.20
CA SER A 301 10.53 -12.11 12.30
C SER A 301 11.25 -11.01 13.07
N LEU A 302 10.74 -10.61 14.24
CA LEU A 302 11.38 -9.66 15.15
C LEU A 302 12.70 -10.22 15.71
N ALA A 303 12.73 -11.48 16.13
CA ALA A 303 13.93 -12.14 16.63
C ALA A 303 15.02 -12.28 15.55
N PHE A 304 14.62 -12.52 14.30
CA PHE A 304 15.53 -12.61 13.16
C PHE A 304 16.12 -11.25 12.77
N SER A 305 15.32 -10.18 12.90
CA SER A 305 15.67 -8.84 12.41
C SER A 305 16.94 -8.26 13.02
N LYS A 306 17.83 -7.77 12.14
CA LYS A 306 19.03 -6.99 12.50
C LYS A 306 18.91 -5.51 12.14
N ALA A 307 17.71 -5.05 11.79
CA ALA A 307 17.45 -3.66 11.45
C ALA A 307 17.63 -2.74 12.67
N THR A 308 18.17 -1.55 12.42
CA THR A 308 18.33 -0.48 13.43
C THR A 308 16.98 -0.08 13.97
N PHE A 309 15.99 0.15 13.09
CA PHE A 309 14.62 0.49 13.43
C PHE A 309 13.65 -0.59 12.94
N LYS A 310 12.66 -0.91 13.77
CA LYS A 310 11.64 -1.93 13.49
C LYS A 310 10.27 -1.25 13.55
N PHE A 311 9.59 -1.23 12.41
CA PHE A 311 8.27 -0.64 12.27
C PHE A 311 7.23 -1.75 12.13
N VAL A 312 6.31 -1.84 13.08
CA VAL A 312 5.19 -2.79 13.06
C VAL A 312 3.93 -2.04 12.63
N ALA A 313 3.49 -2.24 11.40
CA ALA A 313 2.31 -1.59 10.86
C ALA A 313 1.07 -2.45 11.10
N ILE A 314 0.03 -1.88 11.68
CA ILE A 314 -1.26 -2.52 11.96
C ILE A 314 -2.41 -1.51 11.86
N GLY A 315 -3.58 -1.91 11.33
CA GLY A 315 -4.72 -1.02 11.10
C GLY A 315 -5.18 -0.31 12.36
N GLY A 316 -5.67 -1.09 13.32
CA GLY A 316 -6.10 -0.58 14.62
C GLY A 316 -4.97 -0.07 15.54
N GLN A 317 -5.29 0.92 16.37
CA GLN A 317 -4.38 1.46 17.39
C GLN A 317 -3.96 0.40 18.44
N PHE A 318 -2.68 0.38 18.83
CA PHE A 318 -2.09 -0.72 19.60
C PHE A 318 -1.88 -0.41 21.09
N LEU A 319 -1.19 0.69 21.42
CA LEU A 319 -0.75 0.98 22.78
C LEU A 319 -1.81 1.65 23.65
N ASN A 320 -2.74 2.42 23.11
CA ASN A 320 -3.76 3.09 23.91
C ASN A 320 -4.47 2.08 24.85
N PRO A 321 -4.43 2.27 26.18
CA PRO A 321 -4.97 1.31 27.13
C PRO A 321 -6.49 1.38 27.27
N ASN A 322 -7.14 2.39 26.71
CA ASN A 322 -8.58 2.57 26.82
C ASN A 322 -9.28 1.67 25.80
N ALA A 323 -10.01 0.66 26.29
CA ALA A 323 -10.86 -0.21 25.47
C ALA A 323 -12.15 0.52 25.04
N VAL A 324 -12.01 1.61 24.29
CA VAL A 324 -13.09 2.46 23.77
C VAL A 324 -13.07 2.43 22.25
N PHE A 325 -14.23 2.07 21.68
CA PHE A 325 -14.37 1.68 20.27
C PHE A 325 -13.39 0.57 19.90
N GLU A 326 -13.06 0.50 18.62
CA GLU A 326 -12.09 -0.43 18.12
C GLU A 326 -10.66 0.03 18.43
N ASN A 327 -9.90 -0.87 19.08
CA ASN A 327 -8.44 -0.84 19.21
C ASN A 327 -7.99 -2.14 19.89
N TYR A 328 -6.68 -2.34 19.99
CA TYR A 328 -6.10 -3.57 20.55
C TYR A 328 -6.37 -3.75 22.06
N ALA A 329 -6.70 -2.71 22.83
CA ALA A 329 -7.06 -2.87 24.24
C ALA A 329 -8.36 -3.66 24.45
N THR A 330 -9.19 -3.83 23.40
CA THR A 330 -10.35 -4.74 23.42
C THR A 330 -9.97 -6.23 23.33
N TYR A 331 -8.68 -6.54 23.12
CA TYR A 331 -8.09 -7.88 23.08
C TYR A 331 -6.89 -8.00 24.04
N PRO A 332 -7.10 -7.80 25.35
CA PRO A 332 -6.01 -7.58 26.30
C PRO A 332 -5.07 -8.78 26.45
N GLU A 333 -5.57 -10.01 26.32
CA GLU A 333 -4.75 -11.22 26.43
C GLU A 333 -3.69 -11.31 25.32
N GLU A 334 -4.10 -11.17 24.05
CA GLU A 334 -3.17 -11.19 22.93
C GLU A 334 -2.26 -9.95 22.93
N ARG A 335 -2.77 -8.77 23.31
CA ARG A 335 -1.97 -7.55 23.49
C ARG A 335 -0.83 -7.77 24.48
N ASN A 336 -1.14 -8.33 25.65
CA ASN A 336 -0.16 -8.62 26.69
C ASN A 336 0.84 -9.70 26.25
N LYS A 337 0.38 -10.69 25.47
CA LYS A 337 1.25 -11.71 24.88
C LYS A 337 2.28 -11.10 23.92
N ILE A 338 1.85 -10.19 23.05
CA ILE A 338 2.74 -9.45 22.13
C ILE A 338 3.73 -8.57 22.88
N LEU A 339 3.25 -7.76 23.82
CA LEU A 339 4.12 -6.90 24.64
C LEU A 339 5.15 -7.71 25.41
N SER A 340 4.76 -8.86 25.97
CA SER A 340 5.68 -9.74 26.69
C SER A 340 6.73 -10.35 25.78
N ALA A 341 6.35 -10.83 24.59
CA ALA A 341 7.32 -11.36 23.62
C ALA A 341 8.32 -10.29 23.16
N ILE A 342 7.88 -9.04 22.95
CA ILE A 342 8.76 -7.91 22.62
C ILE A 342 9.76 -7.64 23.75
N ARG A 343 9.30 -7.65 25.01
CA ARG A 343 10.14 -7.47 26.20
C ARG A 343 11.16 -8.60 26.35
N ASP A 344 10.72 -9.85 26.25
CA ASP A 344 11.56 -11.03 26.46
C ASP A 344 12.67 -11.13 25.40
N LEU A 345 12.35 -10.75 24.15
CA LEU A 345 13.33 -10.65 23.06
C LEU A 345 14.22 -9.40 23.14
N LYS A 346 13.95 -8.48 24.08
CA LYS A 346 14.65 -7.20 24.25
C LYS A 346 14.73 -6.42 22.93
N ILE A 347 13.61 -6.34 22.22
CA ILE A 347 13.57 -5.69 20.92
C ILE A 347 13.79 -4.18 21.09
N LYS A 348 14.88 -3.68 20.52
CA LYS A 348 15.21 -2.25 20.48
C LYS A 348 14.57 -1.53 19.30
N ASN A 349 14.30 -0.24 19.51
CA ASN A 349 13.87 0.71 18.47
C ASN A 349 12.62 0.25 17.71
N LEU A 350 11.62 -0.21 18.47
CA LEU A 350 10.35 -0.68 17.93
C LEU A 350 9.29 0.43 17.94
N PHE A 351 8.62 0.57 16.81
CA PHE A 351 7.57 1.55 16.57
C PHE A 351 6.37 0.83 15.98
N PHE A 352 5.24 0.84 16.67
CA PHE A 352 3.97 0.58 16.03
C PHE A 352 3.60 1.79 15.16
N LEU A 353 3.09 1.53 13.96
CA LEU A 353 2.52 2.51 13.04
C LEU A 353 1.06 2.13 12.84
N THR A 354 0.13 2.97 13.27
CA THR A 354 -1.30 2.60 13.32
C THR A 354 -2.23 3.64 12.72
N GLY A 355 -3.46 3.25 12.45
CA GLY A 355 -4.52 4.05 11.83
C GLY A 355 -5.83 4.05 12.62
N ASP A 356 -6.96 3.84 11.93
CA ASP A 356 -8.35 3.68 12.42
C ASP A 356 -8.99 4.89 13.12
N ARG A 357 -8.26 5.53 14.03
CA ARG A 357 -8.85 6.35 15.12
C ARG A 357 -9.44 7.70 14.70
N HIS A 358 -9.30 8.10 13.44
CA HIS A 358 -9.72 9.41 12.93
C HIS A 358 -9.13 10.61 13.70
N HIS A 359 -8.01 10.39 14.36
CA HIS A 359 -7.12 11.39 14.93
C HIS A 359 -5.70 10.83 14.96
N THR A 360 -4.75 11.73 15.14
CA THR A 360 -3.33 11.41 15.18
C THR A 360 -2.78 11.66 16.57
N GLU A 361 -1.92 10.76 17.05
CA GLU A 361 -1.22 10.91 18.32
C GLU A 361 0.04 10.05 18.35
N LEU A 362 1.00 10.42 19.20
CA LEU A 362 2.14 9.58 19.53
C LEU A 362 1.94 9.03 20.94
N ASN A 363 1.99 7.71 21.05
CA ASN A 363 1.93 6.97 22.31
C ASN A 363 3.33 6.45 22.67
N LEU A 364 3.64 6.43 23.96
CA LEU A 364 4.92 5.97 24.49
C LEU A 364 4.72 5.12 25.74
N LEU A 365 5.00 3.83 25.62
CA LEU A 365 5.08 2.92 26.74
C LEU A 365 6.54 2.86 27.23
N LYS A 366 6.75 3.29 28.48
CA LYS A 366 8.01 3.15 29.20
C LYS A 366 7.78 2.26 30.42
N GLU A 367 8.54 1.18 30.50
CA GLU A 367 8.52 0.25 31.62
C GLU A 367 9.96 0.12 32.15
N GLU A 368 10.11 0.01 33.47
CA GLU A 368 11.42 -0.17 34.09
C GLU A 368 12.05 -1.50 33.62
N GLY A 369 13.30 -1.44 33.15
CA GLY A 369 14.02 -2.63 32.68
C GLY A 369 13.63 -3.12 31.27
N ALA A 370 12.76 -2.41 30.54
CA ALA A 370 12.40 -2.73 29.16
C ALA A 370 12.70 -1.57 28.20
N GLU A 371 12.86 -1.90 26.92
CA GLU A 371 13.03 -0.92 25.86
C GLU A 371 11.73 -0.13 25.63
N PRO A 372 11.80 1.19 25.37
CA PRO A 372 10.61 1.98 25.11
C PRO A 372 9.91 1.52 23.83
N ILE A 373 8.59 1.42 23.87
CA ILE A 373 7.76 1.09 22.72
C ILE A 373 6.96 2.33 22.35
N TYR A 374 7.07 2.72 21.08
CA TYR A 374 6.29 3.82 20.52
C TYR A 374 5.12 3.25 19.73
N ASP A 375 4.01 3.98 19.70
CA ASP A 375 2.90 3.76 18.78
C ASP A 375 2.52 5.10 18.16
N PHE A 376 2.78 5.23 16.86
CA PHE A 376 2.52 6.42 16.09
C PHE A 376 1.25 6.23 15.26
N THR A 377 0.13 6.69 15.81
CA THR A 377 -1.18 6.65 15.17
C THR A 377 -1.33 7.85 14.23
N VAL A 378 -1.59 7.61 12.94
CA VAL A 378 -1.68 8.66 11.91
C VAL A 378 -2.99 8.56 11.13
N SER A 379 -3.99 9.34 11.53
CA SER A 379 -5.32 9.36 10.91
C SER A 379 -6.00 10.73 11.09
N PRO A 380 -6.94 11.13 10.22
CA PRO A 380 -7.25 10.54 8.93
C PRO A 380 -6.57 11.29 7.77
N LEU A 381 -6.38 10.61 6.64
CA LEU A 381 -5.96 11.25 5.40
C LEU A 381 -7.09 12.10 4.82
N THR A 382 -8.23 11.47 4.47
CA THR A 382 -9.32 12.16 3.77
C THR A 382 -10.71 11.86 4.34
N SER A 383 -10.86 10.89 5.25
CA SER A 383 -12.12 10.65 5.98
C SER A 383 -12.46 11.78 6.97
N GLY A 384 -13.62 11.68 7.64
CA GLY A 384 -13.98 12.58 8.72
C GLY A 384 -13.05 12.38 9.94
N TYR A 385 -12.65 13.46 10.60
CA TYR A 385 -11.85 13.40 11.82
C TYR A 385 -12.72 13.42 13.08
N TYR A 386 -12.19 12.92 14.19
CA TYR A 386 -12.82 12.92 15.50
C TYR A 386 -11.86 13.50 16.56
N SER A 387 -12.39 14.20 17.56
CA SER A 387 -11.59 14.70 18.68
C SER A 387 -11.83 13.80 19.91
N PRO A 388 -10.81 13.11 20.44
CA PRO A 388 -10.95 12.16 21.55
C PRO A 388 -11.07 12.88 22.91
N ILE A 389 -11.99 13.83 23.03
CA ILE A 389 -12.13 14.74 24.18
C ILE A 389 -12.36 13.97 25.49
N THR A 390 -13.07 12.85 25.44
CA THR A 390 -13.43 12.03 26.61
C THR A 390 -12.43 10.92 26.90
N GLU A 391 -11.57 10.55 25.96
CA GLU A 391 -10.57 9.49 26.13
C GLU A 391 -9.28 10.07 26.75
N LYS A 392 -9.14 9.90 28.06
CA LYS A 392 -7.90 10.20 28.77
C LYS A 392 -6.89 9.09 28.51
N ASN A 393 -6.08 9.24 27.46
CA ASN A 393 -5.01 8.30 27.15
C ASN A 393 -3.73 8.67 27.93
N PRO A 394 -3.32 7.89 28.95
CA PRO A 394 -2.14 8.19 29.77
C PRO A 394 -0.81 7.94 29.05
N LEU A 395 -0.81 7.20 27.93
CA LEU A 395 0.40 6.93 27.15
C LEU A 395 0.66 7.97 26.07
N ARG A 396 -0.30 8.87 25.82
CA ARG A 396 -0.17 9.95 24.84
C ARG A 396 0.96 10.89 25.24
N VAL A 397 1.91 11.09 24.34
CA VAL A 397 2.96 12.10 24.45
C VAL A 397 2.33 13.48 24.32
N GLU A 398 2.59 14.35 25.29
CA GLU A 398 2.01 15.69 25.35
C GLU A 398 2.30 16.51 24.06
N GLY A 399 1.28 17.22 23.58
CA GLY A 399 1.34 18.07 22.40
C GLY A 399 1.34 17.34 21.06
N THR A 400 0.99 16.04 21.03
CA THR A 400 1.00 15.25 19.78
C THR A 400 -0.38 14.94 19.20
N LEU A 401 -1.47 15.26 19.93
CA LEU A 401 -2.83 15.06 19.43
C LEU A 401 -3.12 16.01 18.27
N VAL A 402 -3.64 15.46 17.16
CA VAL A 402 -4.15 16.21 16.02
C VAL A 402 -5.51 15.63 15.63
N ASP A 403 -6.54 16.45 15.71
CA ASP A 403 -7.95 16.11 15.44
C ASP A 403 -8.42 16.80 14.15
N LYS A 404 -7.64 16.66 13.08
CA LYS A 404 -7.92 17.18 11.74
C LYS A 404 -7.31 16.22 10.72
N ARG A 405 -7.72 16.32 9.45
CA ARG A 405 -7.05 15.58 8.38
C ARG A 405 -5.57 15.97 8.30
N ASN A 406 -4.73 14.95 8.25
CA ASN A 406 -3.30 15.09 8.36
C ASN A 406 -2.58 13.88 7.73
N PHE A 407 -1.28 14.01 7.54
CA PHE A 407 -0.43 12.89 7.17
C PHE A 407 0.90 12.97 7.93
N GLY A 408 1.53 11.81 8.10
CA GLY A 408 2.83 11.72 8.75
C GLY A 408 3.96 11.65 7.76
N MET A 409 5.14 12.09 8.21
CA MET A 409 6.42 11.77 7.60
C MET A 409 7.34 11.18 8.66
N VAL A 410 8.06 10.13 8.28
CA VAL A 410 9.15 9.57 9.07
C VAL A 410 10.43 9.67 8.27
N SER A 411 11.49 10.22 8.86
CA SER A 411 12.80 10.30 8.23
C SER A 411 13.85 9.60 9.07
N VAL A 412 14.64 8.73 8.45
CA VAL A 412 15.78 8.06 9.07
C VAL A 412 17.06 8.53 8.40
N SER A 413 18.00 9.06 9.18
CA SER A 413 19.23 9.64 8.65
C SER A 413 20.39 9.52 9.63
N GLY A 414 21.58 9.98 9.19
CA GLY A 414 22.80 9.95 9.99
C GLY A 414 23.66 8.71 9.74
N LYS A 415 24.86 8.73 10.33
CA LYS A 415 25.83 7.63 10.28
C LYS A 415 25.32 6.44 11.09
N ARG A 416 25.89 5.25 10.88
CA ARG A 416 25.47 4.01 11.58
C ARG A 416 25.45 4.15 13.10
N SER A 417 26.46 4.80 13.69
CA SER A 417 26.58 5.01 15.15
C SER A 417 25.76 6.19 15.67
N GLU A 418 25.21 7.01 14.79
CA GLU A 418 24.54 8.28 15.09
C GLU A 418 23.21 8.37 14.32
N ARG A 419 22.56 7.22 14.11
CA ARG A 419 21.28 7.17 13.40
C ARG A 419 20.25 7.97 14.16
N LYS A 420 19.36 8.61 13.43
CA LYS A 420 18.32 9.48 13.96
C LYS A 420 17.02 9.23 13.23
N LEU A 421 15.95 9.12 13.99
CA LEU A 421 14.59 8.99 13.49
C LEU A 421 13.82 10.27 13.83
N VAL A 422 13.15 10.84 12.84
CA VAL A 422 12.32 12.04 12.99
C VAL A 422 10.90 11.70 12.59
N LEU A 423 9.97 11.89 13.51
CA LEU A 423 8.52 11.80 13.28
C LEU A 423 7.97 13.22 13.09
N GLN A 424 7.19 13.44 12.05
CA GLN A 424 6.53 14.71 11.75
C GLN A 424 5.09 14.48 11.35
N ILE A 425 4.22 15.42 11.73
CA ILE A 425 2.83 15.50 11.24
C ILE A 425 2.65 16.80 10.48
N PHE A 426 1.96 16.70 9.35
CA PHE A 426 1.59 17.81 8.49
C PHE A 426 0.09 17.88 8.32
N ASP A 427 -0.45 19.10 8.25
CA ASP A 427 -1.84 19.30 7.84
C ASP A 427 -2.04 19.05 6.33
N VAL A 428 -3.29 19.15 5.87
CA VAL A 428 -3.65 18.98 4.45
C VAL A 428 -2.88 19.90 3.49
N ASN A 429 -2.42 21.06 3.94
CA ASN A 429 -1.65 22.03 3.15
C ASN A 429 -0.14 21.75 3.19
N GLY A 430 0.29 20.69 3.87
CA GLY A 430 1.70 20.38 4.06
C GLY A 430 2.41 21.30 5.05
N LYS A 431 1.68 22.00 5.93
CA LYS A 431 2.30 22.77 7.03
C LYS A 431 2.59 21.84 8.19
N GLU A 432 3.80 21.91 8.74
CA GLU A 432 4.19 21.11 9.91
C GLU A 432 3.33 21.51 11.12
N VAL A 433 2.71 20.51 11.75
CA VAL A 433 1.91 20.66 12.97
C VAL A 433 2.80 20.40 14.18
N TRP A 434 3.55 19.30 14.16
CA TRP A 434 4.54 18.99 15.18
C TRP A 434 5.65 18.09 14.63
N LYS A 435 6.77 18.06 15.36
CA LYS A 435 7.94 17.23 15.09
C LYS A 435 8.48 16.63 16.38
N LYS A 436 8.89 15.35 16.34
CA LYS A 436 9.59 14.64 17.42
C LYS A 436 10.82 13.94 16.86
N GLU A 437 11.91 14.04 17.60
CA GLU A 437 13.17 13.40 17.28
C GLU A 437 13.42 12.28 18.28
N ILE A 438 13.80 11.11 17.76
CA ILE A 438 14.00 9.91 18.55
C ILE A 438 15.37 9.34 18.17
N LEU A 439 16.22 9.22 19.18
CA LEU A 439 17.53 8.60 19.07
C LEU A 439 17.40 7.11 19.35
N PRO A 440 18.06 6.25 18.55
CA PRO A 440 18.03 4.82 18.77
C PRO A 440 18.70 4.48 20.11
N VAL A 441 18.20 3.43 20.75
CA VAL A 441 18.86 2.82 21.89
C VAL A 441 20.17 2.18 21.42
N PRO A 442 21.30 2.43 22.11
CA PRO A 442 22.62 1.90 21.76
C PRO A 442 22.68 0.38 21.58
#